data_AF-A0A8U0W4X8-F1
#
_entry.id   AF-A0A8U0W4X8-F1
#
_cell.length_a   1.000
_cell.length_b   1.000
_cell.length_c   1.000
_cell.angle_alpha   90.00
_cell.angle_beta   90.00
_cell.angle_gamma   90.00
#
_symmetry.space_group_name_H-M   'P 1'
#
loop_
_entity.id
_entity.type
_entity.pdbx_description
1 polymer ?
#
loop_
_entity_poly.entity_id
_entity_poly.type
_entity_poly.pdbx_seq_one_letter_code
_entity_poly.pdbx_strand_id
1 'polypeptide(L)'
;MSTAILTLIPGIFRHVTCRNNVYPRTQTLRFPVPDDFVFWTMPYNDYMPPIYTASHIRGQSWADPDIGAPLFKPRWNFQDRDVNRLSHMGKYQIDSSGYPLNPIGRTGLRGRGLLGRWGPNHAADPIVTRWKRDKNGSVIKHNVSEKNILQMITIQRHDNRMWAIPGGMVDPGEKITTTLKREFMEEALNSSGNQAMIEEFFATGSEVYRSYVDDPRNTDNAWIETVACNFHDEMGTKVGALQLSAGDDAMNVKWCDIDGNMLLHANHATIVEHVAKRLKAHW
;
A
#
# COMPACT_ATOMS: atom_id res chain seq x y z
N MET A 1 5.65 -18.87 17.70
CA MET A 1 5.87 -19.28 16.30
C MET A 1 6.05 -18.02 15.49
N SER A 2 7.18 -17.86 14.78
CA SER A 2 7.36 -16.72 13.87
C SER A 2 6.32 -16.83 12.76
N THR A 3 5.29 -15.99 12.79
CA THR A 3 4.33 -15.89 11.70
C THR A 3 5.03 -15.22 10.52
N ALA A 4 5.27 -15.97 9.45
CA ALA A 4 5.96 -15.48 8.26
C ALA A 4 5.36 -14.15 7.76
N ILE A 5 6.21 -13.22 7.35
CA ILE A 5 5.80 -12.00 6.66
C ILE A 5 5.22 -12.42 5.31
N LEU A 6 4.03 -11.90 4.97
CA LEU A 6 3.44 -12.17 3.67
C LEU A 6 4.22 -11.41 2.59
N THR A 7 4.64 -12.12 1.55
CA THR A 7 5.33 -11.56 0.38
C THR A 7 4.73 -12.13 -0.89
N LEU A 8 4.66 -11.31 -1.94
CA LEU A 8 4.28 -11.76 -3.28
C LEU A 8 5.50 -12.34 -3.99
N ILE A 9 5.27 -13.34 -4.85
CA ILE A 9 6.33 -14.02 -5.60
C ILE A 9 6.25 -13.62 -7.09
N PRO A 10 7.29 -12.98 -7.65
CA PRO A 10 7.36 -12.68 -9.08
C PRO A 10 7.25 -13.94 -9.93
N GLY A 11 6.55 -13.87 -11.06
CA GLY A 11 6.33 -15.01 -11.96
C GLY A 11 5.27 -16.02 -11.49
N ILE A 12 4.67 -15.82 -10.31
CA ILE A 12 3.51 -16.60 -9.83
C ILE A 12 2.29 -15.69 -9.70
N PHE A 13 2.44 -14.56 -8.99
CA PHE A 13 1.36 -13.59 -8.81
C PHE A 13 1.12 -12.79 -10.09
N ARG A 14 -0.13 -12.70 -10.53
CA ARG A 14 -0.56 -11.81 -11.61
C ARG A 14 -1.33 -10.65 -11.00
N HIS A 15 -0.82 -9.44 -11.18
CA HIS A 15 -1.58 -8.24 -10.81
C HIS A 15 -2.84 -8.10 -11.69
N VAL A 16 -3.94 -7.64 -11.13
CA VAL A 16 -5.22 -7.48 -11.84
C VAL A 16 -5.66 -6.02 -11.76
N THR A 17 -5.54 -5.43 -10.57
CA THR A 17 -6.00 -4.06 -10.28
C THR A 17 -5.30 -3.03 -11.16
N CYS A 18 -3.99 -3.18 -11.39
CA CYS A 18 -3.23 -2.26 -12.24
C CYS A 18 -3.37 -2.49 -13.75
N ARG A 19 -4.08 -3.54 -14.19
CA ARG A 19 -4.44 -3.77 -15.61
C ARG A 19 -5.85 -3.26 -15.92
N ASN A 20 -6.33 -2.28 -15.16
CA ASN A 20 -7.58 -1.59 -15.39
C ASN A 20 -7.61 -0.89 -16.75
N ASN A 21 -8.78 -0.80 -17.39
CA ASN A 21 -8.89 -0.26 -18.75
C ASN A 21 -8.46 1.22 -18.85
N VAL A 22 -8.87 2.05 -17.89
CA VAL A 22 -8.59 3.50 -17.85
C VAL A 22 -7.69 3.83 -16.68
N TYR A 23 -6.58 4.50 -16.94
CA TYR A 23 -5.63 4.91 -15.89
C TYR A 23 -6.29 5.93 -14.92
N PRO A 24 -6.10 5.80 -13.59
CA PRO A 24 -6.85 6.60 -12.61
C PRO A 24 -6.76 8.11 -12.82
N ARG A 25 -7.91 8.79 -12.68
CA ARG A 25 -8.06 10.26 -12.81
C ARG A 25 -7.71 10.81 -14.20
N THR A 26 -7.80 9.98 -15.24
CA THR A 26 -7.48 10.36 -16.63
C THR A 26 -8.44 9.70 -17.62
N GLN A 27 -8.26 10.00 -18.91
CA GLN A 27 -8.87 9.26 -20.02
C GLN A 27 -7.86 8.36 -20.75
N THR A 28 -6.67 8.16 -20.17
CA THR A 28 -5.61 7.37 -20.77
C THR A 28 -5.98 5.88 -20.71
N LEU A 29 -6.14 5.26 -21.87
CA LEU A 29 -6.38 3.83 -21.98
C LEU A 29 -5.08 3.05 -21.84
N ARG A 30 -5.14 1.93 -21.11
CA ARG A 30 -4.05 0.96 -21.10
C ARG A 30 -4.14 0.05 -22.32
N PHE A 31 -2.99 -0.42 -22.78
CA PHE A 31 -2.92 -1.48 -23.76
C PHE A 31 -3.38 -2.81 -23.14
N PRO A 32 -4.22 -3.62 -23.80
CA PRO A 32 -4.71 -4.88 -23.26
C PRO A 32 -3.58 -5.87 -22.95
N VAL A 33 -3.54 -6.36 -21.71
CA VAL A 33 -2.61 -7.40 -21.27
C VAL A 33 -3.41 -8.58 -20.74
N PRO A 34 -3.64 -9.64 -21.53
CA PRO A 34 -4.22 -10.90 -21.06
C PRO A 34 -3.30 -11.59 -20.03
N ASP A 35 -3.87 -12.48 -19.21
CA ASP A 35 -3.16 -13.17 -18.12
C ASP A 35 -1.92 -13.96 -18.57
N ASP A 36 -1.96 -14.49 -19.80
CA ASP A 36 -0.86 -15.25 -20.40
C ASP A 36 0.33 -14.36 -20.80
N PHE A 37 0.13 -13.05 -20.90
CA PHE A 37 1.14 -12.10 -21.36
C PHE A 37 1.61 -11.12 -20.27
N VAL A 38 1.16 -11.31 -19.02
CA VAL A 38 1.57 -10.46 -17.89
C VAL A 38 3.08 -10.52 -17.68
N PHE A 39 3.67 -11.71 -17.60
CA PHE A 39 5.09 -11.83 -17.28
C PHE A 39 5.99 -11.40 -18.43
N TRP A 40 7.04 -10.64 -18.12
CA TRP A 40 8.02 -10.17 -19.12
C TRP A 40 8.71 -11.30 -19.88
N THR A 41 8.82 -12.49 -19.26
CA THR A 41 9.38 -13.71 -19.87
C THR A 41 8.52 -14.25 -21.01
N MET A 42 7.24 -13.91 -21.05
CA MET A 42 6.34 -14.30 -22.12
C MET A 42 6.51 -13.34 -23.30
N PRO A 43 6.81 -13.84 -24.52
CA PRO A 43 6.85 -13.03 -25.72
C PRO A 43 5.49 -12.39 -25.99
N TYR A 44 5.48 -11.08 -26.22
CA TYR A 44 4.29 -10.34 -26.63
C TYR A 44 4.73 -9.30 -27.67
N ASN A 45 4.95 -9.75 -28.91
CA ASN A 45 5.65 -8.98 -29.94
C ASN A 45 4.93 -7.68 -30.32
N ASP A 46 3.59 -7.69 -30.28
CA ASP A 46 2.76 -6.53 -30.61
C ASP A 46 2.49 -5.62 -29.39
N TYR A 47 3.15 -5.86 -28.26
CA TYR A 47 2.97 -5.08 -27.05
C TYR A 47 3.48 -3.65 -27.23
N MET A 48 2.55 -2.71 -27.46
CA MET A 48 2.85 -1.30 -27.70
C MET A 48 2.05 -0.41 -26.73
N PRO A 49 2.37 -0.44 -25.43
CA PRO A 49 1.69 0.36 -24.43
C PRO A 49 1.86 1.86 -24.69
N PRO A 50 0.79 2.68 -24.51
CA PRO A 50 0.95 4.11 -24.53
C PRO A 50 1.85 4.58 -23.39
N ILE A 51 2.46 5.75 -23.55
CA ILE A 51 3.30 6.38 -22.55
C ILE A 51 2.51 7.49 -21.87
N TYR A 52 2.42 7.45 -20.54
CA TYR A 52 1.76 8.48 -19.76
C TYR A 52 2.51 8.80 -18.46
N THR A 53 2.70 10.09 -18.23
CA THR A 53 3.20 10.66 -16.98
C THR A 53 2.42 11.96 -16.75
N ALA A 54 1.77 12.07 -15.60
CA ALA A 54 0.91 13.21 -15.29
C ALA A 54 1.71 14.51 -15.22
N SER A 55 1.16 15.60 -15.77
CA SER A 55 1.86 16.88 -15.85
C SER A 55 2.17 17.48 -14.48
N HIS A 56 1.26 17.32 -13.50
CA HIS A 56 1.39 17.92 -12.17
C HIS A 56 2.55 17.34 -11.33
N ILE A 57 3.08 16.16 -11.68
CA ILE A 57 4.23 15.60 -10.97
C ILE A 57 5.56 16.21 -11.46
N ARG A 58 5.58 16.85 -12.64
CA ARG A 58 6.81 17.41 -13.19
C ARG A 58 7.29 18.59 -12.35
N GLY A 59 8.56 18.57 -11.97
CA GLY A 59 9.19 19.63 -11.17
C GLY A 59 8.90 19.57 -9.67
N GLN A 60 8.11 18.60 -9.21
CA GLN A 60 7.87 18.39 -7.79
C GLN A 60 9.11 17.83 -7.11
N SER A 61 9.40 18.28 -5.88
CA SER A 61 10.56 17.80 -5.09
C SER A 61 10.50 16.30 -4.79
N TRP A 62 9.28 15.76 -4.67
CA TRP A 62 9.02 14.34 -4.44
C TRP A 62 9.00 13.49 -5.72
N ALA A 63 9.14 14.09 -6.90
CA ALA A 63 9.13 13.39 -8.18
C ALA A 63 10.51 13.38 -8.84
N ASP A 64 10.81 12.31 -9.57
CA ASP A 64 12.03 12.23 -10.36
C ASP A 64 11.93 13.10 -11.64
N PRO A 65 13.06 13.54 -12.21
CA PRO A 65 13.10 13.97 -13.60
C PRO A 65 12.78 12.83 -14.58
N ASP A 66 12.57 13.16 -15.85
CA ASP A 66 12.48 12.14 -16.91
C ASP A 66 13.84 11.49 -17.18
N ILE A 67 13.83 10.22 -17.55
CA ILE A 67 15.05 9.49 -17.92
C ILE A 67 15.66 10.14 -19.17
N GLY A 68 16.98 10.38 -19.11
CA GLY A 68 17.71 11.13 -20.13
C GLY A 68 17.92 12.61 -19.79
N ALA A 69 17.30 13.14 -18.74
CA ALA A 69 17.61 14.48 -18.26
C ALA A 69 19.10 14.58 -17.85
N PRO A 70 19.85 15.65 -18.21
CA PRO A 70 21.31 15.68 -18.11
C PRO A 70 21.89 15.39 -16.70
N LEU A 71 21.18 15.81 -15.66
CA LEU A 71 21.58 15.67 -14.26
C LEU A 71 20.91 14.48 -13.56
N PHE A 72 20.01 13.77 -14.23
CA PHE A 72 19.31 12.63 -13.67
C PHE A 72 20.04 11.33 -14.02
N LYS A 73 20.88 10.88 -13.09
CA LYS A 73 21.66 9.64 -13.19
C LYS A 73 21.30 8.69 -12.05
N PRO A 74 20.09 8.11 -12.07
CA PRO A 74 19.57 7.30 -10.97
C PRO A 74 20.41 6.04 -10.75
N ARG A 75 20.62 5.68 -9.49
CA ARG A 75 21.25 4.40 -9.13
C ARG A 75 20.19 3.34 -8.84
N TRP A 76 19.74 2.65 -9.87
CA TRP A 76 18.72 1.61 -9.76
C TRP A 76 19.14 0.46 -8.84
N ASN A 77 18.18 -0.12 -8.11
CA ASN A 77 18.41 -1.22 -7.16
C ASN A 77 19.41 -0.88 -6.03
N PHE A 78 19.52 0.39 -5.63
CA PHE A 78 20.35 0.85 -4.51
C PHE A 78 19.66 1.98 -3.73
N GLN A 79 20.15 2.27 -2.53
CA GLN A 79 19.88 3.55 -1.87
C GLN A 79 20.54 4.67 -2.68
N ASP A 80 19.76 5.58 -3.26
CA ASP A 80 20.24 6.67 -4.13
C ASP A 80 20.06 8.02 -3.44
N ARG A 81 21.04 8.38 -2.60
CA ARG A 81 20.95 9.51 -1.66
C ARG A 81 19.75 9.30 -0.72
N ASP A 82 18.79 10.22 -0.71
CA ASP A 82 17.58 10.15 0.12
C ASP A 82 16.44 9.35 -0.53
N VAL A 83 16.63 8.89 -1.77
CA VAL A 83 15.64 8.07 -2.49
C VAL A 83 16.03 6.61 -2.39
N ASN A 84 15.23 5.81 -1.68
CA ASN A 84 15.37 4.37 -1.69
C ASN A 84 14.84 3.82 -3.03
N ARG A 85 15.74 3.26 -3.87
CA ARG A 85 15.36 2.60 -5.13
C ARG A 85 15.47 1.07 -5.03
N LEU A 86 15.63 0.51 -3.84
CA LEU A 86 15.61 -0.94 -3.61
C LEU A 86 14.18 -1.44 -3.56
N SER A 87 13.88 -2.49 -4.33
CA SER A 87 12.57 -3.15 -4.24
C SER A 87 12.57 -4.22 -3.13
N HIS A 88 11.45 -4.32 -2.43
CA HIS A 88 11.12 -5.41 -1.52
C HIS A 88 10.97 -6.76 -2.24
N MET A 89 10.84 -6.76 -3.57
CA MET A 89 10.76 -7.94 -4.44
C MET A 89 12.14 -8.44 -4.89
N GLY A 90 13.23 -7.81 -4.43
CA GLY A 90 14.58 -8.07 -4.91
C GLY A 90 14.98 -7.19 -6.09
N LYS A 91 15.98 -7.60 -6.87
CA LYS A 91 16.47 -6.79 -7.99
C LYS A 91 15.46 -6.77 -9.14
N TYR A 92 15.01 -5.59 -9.55
CA TYR A 92 14.20 -5.41 -10.77
C TYR A 92 15.09 -5.17 -11.99
N GLN A 93 14.55 -5.55 -13.15
CA GLN A 93 15.22 -5.39 -14.44
C GLN A 93 15.16 -3.94 -14.93
N ILE A 94 16.17 -3.55 -15.72
CA ILE A 94 16.23 -2.27 -16.43
C ILE A 94 16.23 -2.58 -17.92
N ASP A 95 15.36 -1.93 -18.70
CA ASP A 95 15.33 -2.11 -20.14
C ASP A 95 16.53 -1.43 -20.83
N SER A 96 16.71 -1.71 -22.13
CA SER A 96 17.80 -1.14 -22.94
C SER A 96 17.76 0.39 -23.06
N SER A 97 16.61 1.01 -22.75
CA SER A 97 16.42 2.46 -22.75
C SER A 97 16.61 3.08 -21.35
N GLY A 98 17.01 2.28 -20.36
CA GLY A 98 17.33 2.72 -19.01
C GLY A 98 16.14 2.78 -18.05
N TYR A 99 14.95 2.30 -18.45
CA TYR A 99 13.75 2.32 -17.62
C TYR A 99 13.68 1.09 -16.71
N PRO A 100 13.32 1.24 -15.43
CA PRO A 100 12.98 0.10 -14.61
C PRO A 100 11.74 -0.62 -15.16
N LEU A 101 11.71 -1.94 -15.02
CA LEU A 101 10.59 -2.80 -15.38
C LEU A 101 9.90 -3.31 -14.12
N ASN A 102 8.57 -3.19 -14.11
CA ASN A 102 7.73 -3.66 -13.01
C ASN A 102 8.01 -5.14 -12.72
N PRO A 103 8.36 -5.51 -11.47
CA PRO A 103 8.82 -6.86 -11.14
C PRO A 103 7.73 -7.92 -11.29
N ILE A 104 6.45 -7.52 -11.30
CA ILE A 104 5.33 -8.45 -11.54
C ILE A 104 5.10 -8.67 -13.03
N GLY A 105 5.21 -7.63 -13.87
CA GLY A 105 4.93 -7.78 -15.30
C GLY A 105 4.38 -6.54 -15.99
N ARG A 106 3.90 -6.75 -17.21
CA ARG A 106 3.24 -5.76 -18.07
C ARG A 106 1.93 -5.28 -17.46
N THR A 107 1.76 -3.97 -17.41
CA THR A 107 0.54 -3.30 -16.95
C THR A 107 -0.29 -2.74 -18.09
N GLY A 108 0.27 -2.63 -19.30
CA GLY A 108 -0.37 -1.96 -20.43
C GLY A 108 -0.11 -0.45 -20.49
N LEU A 109 0.79 0.09 -19.67
CA LEU A 109 1.10 1.52 -19.67
C LEU A 109 2.56 1.77 -19.34
N ARG A 110 3.26 2.56 -20.16
CA ARG A 110 4.62 3.05 -19.89
C ARG A 110 4.60 4.44 -19.28
N GLY A 111 5.75 4.87 -18.75
CA GLY A 111 5.88 6.12 -18.02
C GLY A 111 5.58 5.94 -16.54
N ARG A 112 5.43 7.03 -15.80
CA ARG A 112 5.22 6.98 -14.34
C ARG A 112 3.75 7.11 -13.93
N GLY A 113 2.89 7.52 -14.86
CA GLY A 113 1.52 7.87 -14.55
C GLY A 113 1.44 8.93 -13.45
N LEU A 114 0.81 8.61 -12.32
CA LEU A 114 0.68 9.48 -11.14
C LEU A 114 1.82 9.34 -10.13
N LEU A 115 2.73 8.38 -10.30
CA LEU A 115 3.77 8.09 -9.32
C LEU A 115 4.99 9.01 -9.50
N GLY A 116 5.56 9.51 -8.40
CA GLY A 116 6.69 10.45 -8.46
C GLY A 116 7.97 9.80 -8.94
N ARG A 117 8.26 8.58 -8.47
CA ARG A 117 9.54 7.89 -8.70
C ARG A 117 9.45 6.89 -9.83
N TRP A 118 10.54 6.77 -10.58
CA TRP A 118 10.74 5.60 -11.44
C TRP A 118 11.10 4.38 -10.56
N GLY A 119 10.53 3.22 -10.87
CA GLY A 119 10.71 2.01 -10.09
C GLY A 119 9.78 1.95 -8.86
N PRO A 120 10.25 1.46 -7.70
CA PRO A 120 9.42 1.35 -6.50
C PRO A 120 9.10 2.74 -5.91
N ASN A 121 7.85 2.92 -5.53
CA ASN A 121 7.34 4.05 -4.78
C ASN A 121 6.87 3.50 -3.43
N HIS A 122 7.66 3.76 -2.38
CA HIS A 122 7.46 3.15 -1.07
C HIS A 122 6.35 3.83 -0.28
N ALA A 123 5.47 3.03 0.30
CA ALA A 123 4.42 3.42 1.23
C ALA A 123 4.58 2.68 2.56
N ALA A 124 3.81 3.10 3.57
CA ALA A 124 3.69 2.41 4.83
C ALA A 124 2.23 2.36 5.30
N ASP A 125 1.79 1.18 5.76
CA ASP A 125 0.40 0.89 6.08
C ASP A 125 0.24 0.49 7.57
N PRO A 126 -0.21 1.39 8.46
CA PRO A 126 -0.47 1.10 9.85
C PRO A 126 -1.84 0.41 10.04
N ILE A 127 -1.81 -0.90 10.29
CA ILE A 127 -3.01 -1.69 10.55
C ILE A 127 -3.30 -1.69 12.04
N VAL A 128 -4.05 -0.67 12.48
CA VAL A 128 -4.46 -0.51 13.87
C VAL A 128 -5.73 -1.31 14.14
N THR A 129 -5.66 -2.24 15.10
CA THR A 129 -6.73 -3.20 15.38
C THR A 129 -7.09 -3.27 16.86
N ARG A 130 -8.33 -3.65 17.15
CA ARG A 130 -8.81 -3.97 18.51
C ARG A 130 -9.86 -5.07 18.44
N TRP A 131 -10.10 -5.77 19.55
CA TRP A 131 -11.25 -6.66 19.64
C TRP A 131 -12.58 -5.89 19.69
N LYS A 132 -13.59 -6.37 18.97
CA LYS A 132 -14.97 -5.87 19.14
C LYS A 132 -15.45 -6.22 20.54
N ARG A 133 -16.01 -5.24 21.26
CA ARG A 133 -16.51 -5.43 22.63
C ARG A 133 -17.97 -5.02 22.76
N ASP A 134 -18.68 -5.68 23.65
CA ASP A 134 -20.05 -5.29 24.03
C ASP A 134 -20.05 -4.11 25.02
N LYS A 135 -21.25 -3.69 25.44
CA LYS A 135 -21.44 -2.59 26.41
C LYS A 135 -20.81 -2.85 27.79
N ASN A 136 -20.54 -4.11 28.13
CA ASN A 136 -19.90 -4.51 29.39
C ASN A 136 -18.38 -4.67 29.22
N GLY A 137 -17.85 -4.38 28.02
CA GLY A 137 -16.43 -4.53 27.70
C GLY A 137 -16.00 -5.95 27.37
N SER A 138 -16.91 -6.90 27.23
CA SER A 138 -16.58 -8.30 26.91
C SER A 138 -16.36 -8.49 25.40
N VAL A 139 -15.36 -9.28 25.03
CA VAL A 139 -15.02 -9.53 23.62
C VAL A 139 -16.15 -10.31 22.94
N ILE A 140 -16.60 -9.82 21.79
CA ILE A 140 -17.66 -10.44 21.00
C ILE A 140 -17.06 -11.49 20.07
N LYS A 141 -17.68 -12.68 20.07
CA LYS A 141 -17.37 -13.76 19.13
C LYS A 141 -18.36 -13.77 17.97
N HIS A 142 -17.88 -14.16 16.81
CA HIS A 142 -18.72 -14.44 15.66
C HIS A 142 -19.48 -15.76 15.88
N ASN A 143 -20.79 -15.74 15.66
CA ASN A 143 -21.71 -16.84 15.94
C ASN A 143 -21.46 -18.14 15.15
N VAL A 144 -20.83 -18.06 13.97
CA VAL A 144 -20.53 -19.25 13.14
C VAL A 144 -19.12 -19.80 13.40
N SER A 145 -18.12 -18.91 13.45
CA SER A 145 -16.72 -19.33 13.54
C SER A 145 -16.26 -19.54 14.98
N GLU A 146 -17.03 -19.06 15.98
CA GLU A 146 -16.71 -19.07 17.41
C GLU A 146 -15.38 -18.36 17.77
N LYS A 147 -14.85 -17.57 16.82
CA LYS A 147 -13.66 -16.74 16.97
C LYS A 147 -14.05 -15.31 17.31
N ASN A 148 -13.13 -14.59 17.94
CA ASN A 148 -13.33 -13.18 18.28
C ASN A 148 -13.46 -12.33 17.00
N ILE A 149 -14.37 -11.36 17.02
CA ILE A 149 -14.50 -10.36 15.94
C ILE A 149 -13.43 -9.31 16.14
N LEU A 150 -12.57 -9.13 15.13
CA LEU A 150 -11.57 -8.07 15.12
C LEU A 150 -12.14 -6.82 14.45
N GLN A 151 -11.77 -5.65 14.96
CA GLN A 151 -12.04 -4.36 14.32
C GLN A 151 -10.73 -3.73 13.87
N MET A 152 -10.77 -3.01 12.77
CA MET A 152 -9.65 -2.23 12.23
C MET A 152 -10.09 -0.80 11.97
N ILE A 153 -9.18 0.16 12.15
CA ILE A 153 -9.41 1.53 11.67
C ILE A 153 -9.30 1.52 10.15
N THR A 154 -10.31 2.07 9.49
CA THR A 154 -10.39 2.20 8.03
C THR A 154 -10.71 3.64 7.66
N ILE A 155 -10.14 4.09 6.55
CA ILE A 155 -10.50 5.36 5.92
C ILE A 155 -11.20 5.12 4.59
N GLN A 156 -12.11 6.01 4.23
CA GLN A 156 -12.71 6.02 2.90
C GLN A 156 -12.00 7.05 2.04
N ARG A 157 -11.37 6.59 0.94
CA ARG A 157 -10.61 7.47 0.05
C ARG A 157 -11.51 8.45 -0.69
N HIS A 158 -11.05 9.68 -0.92
CA HIS A 158 -11.79 10.66 -1.71
C HIS A 158 -11.90 10.29 -3.19
N ASP A 159 -10.86 9.69 -3.76
CA ASP A 159 -10.71 9.52 -5.20
C ASP A 159 -11.59 8.39 -5.79
N ASN A 160 -11.74 7.28 -5.08
CA ASN A 160 -12.48 6.11 -5.56
C ASN A 160 -13.56 5.61 -4.60
N ARG A 161 -13.75 6.29 -3.45
CA ARG A 161 -14.73 5.95 -2.41
C ARG A 161 -14.55 4.55 -1.78
N MET A 162 -13.45 3.86 -2.07
CA MET A 162 -13.14 2.57 -1.46
C MET A 162 -12.61 2.76 -0.05
N TRP A 163 -12.89 1.78 0.81
CA TRP A 163 -12.28 1.69 2.13
C TRP A 163 -10.84 1.18 2.01
N ALA A 164 -9.94 1.70 2.84
CA ALA A 164 -8.52 1.37 2.82
C ALA A 164 -7.94 1.35 4.24
N ILE A 165 -6.72 0.80 4.34
CA ILE A 165 -5.86 0.98 5.50
C ILE A 165 -5.39 2.45 5.47
N PRO A 166 -5.32 3.15 6.62
CA PRO A 166 -4.90 4.54 6.66
C PRO A 166 -3.38 4.68 6.52
N GLY A 167 -2.88 4.48 5.31
CA GLY A 167 -1.45 4.50 4.98
C GLY A 167 -1.14 5.45 3.83
N GLY A 168 0.14 5.82 3.73
CA GLY A 168 0.59 6.79 2.75
C GLY A 168 2.07 6.63 2.39
N MET A 169 2.58 7.62 1.65
CA MET A 169 3.89 7.53 1.01
C MET A 169 5.00 7.80 2.01
N VAL A 170 6.12 7.08 1.86
CA VAL A 170 7.34 7.35 2.64
C VAL A 170 8.02 8.59 2.07
N ASP A 171 8.24 9.60 2.91
CA ASP A 171 8.94 10.81 2.50
C ASP A 171 10.44 10.55 2.25
N PRO A 172 11.12 11.34 1.40
CA PRO A 172 12.55 11.21 1.18
C PRO A 172 13.35 11.30 2.49
N GLY A 173 14.17 10.27 2.77
CA GLY A 173 14.95 10.17 4.00
C GLY A 173 14.14 9.78 5.27
N GLU A 174 12.82 9.62 5.18
CA GLU A 174 11.97 9.21 6.30
C GLU A 174 12.14 7.71 6.62
N LYS A 175 12.11 7.38 7.91
CA LYS A 175 12.06 5.98 8.37
C LYS A 175 10.63 5.46 8.28
N ILE A 176 10.44 4.22 7.82
CA ILE A 176 9.13 3.55 7.75
C ILE A 176 8.35 3.64 9.07
N THR A 177 9.01 3.47 10.21
CA THR A 177 8.36 3.56 11.54
C THR A 177 7.80 4.95 11.82
N THR A 178 8.47 6.00 11.32
CA THR A 178 7.98 7.38 11.41
C THR A 178 6.77 7.56 10.50
N THR A 179 6.84 7.08 9.26
CA THR A 179 5.72 7.12 8.29
C THR A 179 4.47 6.44 8.86
N LEU A 180 4.58 5.21 9.39
CA LEU A 180 3.44 4.46 9.96
C LEU A 180 2.68 5.27 11.03
N LYS A 181 3.41 5.95 11.91
CA LYS A 181 2.81 6.78 12.97
C LYS A 181 2.23 8.07 12.40
N ARG A 182 2.98 8.76 11.53
CA ARG A 182 2.58 10.02 10.90
C ARG A 182 1.27 9.85 10.12
N GLU A 183 1.23 8.89 9.20
CA GLU A 183 0.05 8.61 8.36
C GLU A 183 -1.17 8.28 9.21
N PHE A 184 -1.00 7.45 10.25
CA PHE A 184 -2.11 7.17 11.17
C PHE A 184 -2.64 8.43 11.89
N MET A 185 -1.74 9.29 12.35
CA MET A 185 -2.13 10.53 13.04
C MET A 185 -2.83 11.51 12.11
N GLU A 186 -2.28 11.68 10.90
CA GLU A 186 -2.80 12.56 9.86
C GLU A 186 -4.17 12.09 9.36
N GLU A 187 -4.31 10.81 9.03
CA GLU A 187 -5.52 10.30 8.37
C GLU A 187 -6.65 9.90 9.32
N ALA A 188 -6.34 9.54 10.58
CA ALA A 188 -7.33 8.93 11.49
C ALA A 188 -7.59 9.65 12.81
N LEU A 189 -6.73 10.58 13.26
CA LEU A 189 -6.87 11.23 14.58
C LEU A 189 -7.09 12.74 14.53
N ASN A 190 -6.58 13.46 13.52
CA ASN A 190 -6.74 14.91 13.27
C ASN A 190 -6.64 15.82 14.53
N SER A 191 -5.99 15.36 15.62
CA SER A 191 -5.94 16.07 16.90
C SER A 191 -4.79 15.60 17.80
N SER A 192 -4.40 16.49 18.73
CA SER A 192 -3.36 16.31 19.73
C SER A 192 -3.78 15.34 20.84
N GLY A 193 -3.90 14.05 20.49
CA GLY A 193 -4.08 12.98 21.47
C GLY A 193 -2.91 12.85 22.44
N ASN A 194 -3.02 11.95 23.42
CA ASN A 194 -1.94 11.64 24.37
C ASN A 194 -0.73 11.06 23.61
N GLN A 195 0.20 11.94 23.25
CA GLN A 195 1.37 11.64 22.41
C GLN A 195 2.22 10.50 22.99
N ALA A 196 2.37 10.44 24.32
CA ALA A 196 3.12 9.38 24.97
C ALA A 196 2.46 8.01 24.75
N MET A 197 1.14 7.91 24.89
CA MET A 197 0.40 6.67 24.64
C MET A 197 0.49 6.23 23.16
N ILE A 198 0.41 7.19 22.23
CA ILE A 198 0.57 6.90 20.80
C ILE A 198 1.99 6.40 20.52
N GLU A 199 3.02 7.05 21.07
CA GLU A 199 4.42 6.63 20.92
C GLU A 199 4.63 5.21 21.43
N GLU A 200 4.17 4.91 22.65
CA GLU A 200 4.25 3.58 23.24
C GLU A 200 3.48 2.54 22.44
N PHE A 201 2.32 2.89 21.89
CA PHE A 201 1.54 1.99 21.07
C PHE A 201 2.25 1.64 19.76
N PHE A 202 2.78 2.64 19.06
CA PHE A 202 3.52 2.46 17.81
C PHE A 202 4.91 1.84 18.01
N ALA A 203 5.42 1.75 19.24
CA ALA A 203 6.62 0.96 19.55
C ALA A 203 6.37 -0.57 19.54
N THR A 204 5.12 -1.02 19.58
CA THR A 204 4.75 -2.45 19.70
C THR A 204 4.37 -3.13 18.38
N GLY A 205 4.51 -2.44 17.25
CA GLY A 205 4.09 -2.93 15.93
C GLY A 205 4.82 -4.19 15.48
N SER A 206 4.10 -5.04 14.75
CA SER A 206 4.68 -6.21 14.09
C SER A 206 4.50 -6.11 12.57
N GLU A 207 5.57 -6.31 11.81
CA GLU A 207 5.50 -6.34 10.36
C GLU A 207 4.70 -7.54 9.87
N VAL A 208 3.69 -7.29 9.06
CA VAL A 208 2.79 -8.32 8.50
C VAL A 208 2.98 -8.50 7.00
N TYR A 209 3.40 -7.45 6.31
CA TYR A 209 3.59 -7.43 4.86
C TYR A 209 4.74 -6.53 4.45
N ARG A 210 5.53 -6.98 3.48
CA ARG A 210 6.59 -6.19 2.84
C ARG A 210 6.73 -6.64 1.41
N SER A 211 6.06 -5.94 0.50
CA SER A 211 6.03 -6.38 -0.89
C SER A 211 5.39 -5.35 -1.82
N TYR A 212 5.32 -5.72 -3.08
CA TYR A 212 4.53 -5.05 -4.12
C TYR A 212 3.06 -4.89 -3.72
N VAL A 213 2.42 -3.78 -4.10
CA VAL A 213 0.97 -3.56 -3.94
C VAL A 213 0.35 -3.55 -5.33
N ASP A 214 -0.67 -4.37 -5.57
CA ASP A 214 -1.43 -4.31 -6.82
C ASP A 214 -2.37 -3.09 -6.81
N ASP A 215 -1.80 -1.93 -7.14
CA ASP A 215 -2.47 -0.63 -7.10
C ASP A 215 -2.77 -0.14 -8.53
N PRO A 216 -3.96 0.46 -8.77
CA PRO A 216 -4.36 0.91 -10.10
C PRO A 216 -3.43 1.98 -10.71
N ARG A 217 -2.55 2.61 -9.92
CA ARG A 217 -1.55 3.58 -10.37
C ARG A 217 -0.29 2.92 -10.95
N ASN A 218 -0.06 1.63 -10.74
CA ASN A 218 1.16 0.98 -11.23
C ASN A 218 1.24 1.03 -12.76
N THR A 219 2.44 1.23 -13.27
CA THR A 219 2.78 1.20 -14.70
C THR A 219 3.87 0.14 -14.93
N ASP A 220 4.31 0.00 -16.17
CA ASP A 220 5.47 -0.83 -16.52
C ASP A 220 6.76 -0.30 -15.89
N ASN A 221 6.80 0.99 -15.51
CA ASN A 221 8.04 1.67 -15.10
C ASN A 221 7.98 2.30 -13.70
N ALA A 222 6.84 2.26 -13.02
CA ALA A 222 6.68 2.75 -11.65
C ALA A 222 5.61 1.94 -10.94
N TRP A 223 5.86 1.54 -9.69
CA TRP A 223 4.90 0.74 -8.92
C TRP A 223 4.98 1.04 -7.44
N ILE A 224 3.92 0.68 -6.72
CA ILE A 224 3.85 0.85 -5.27
C ILE A 224 4.36 -0.40 -4.57
N GLU A 225 5.13 -0.19 -3.52
CA GLU A 225 5.49 -1.21 -2.55
C GLU A 225 5.20 -0.67 -1.16
N THR A 226 4.76 -1.54 -0.26
CA THR A 226 4.44 -1.12 1.10
C THR A 226 5.11 -2.00 2.13
N VAL A 227 5.32 -1.42 3.31
CA VAL A 227 5.52 -2.15 4.56
C VAL A 227 4.27 -1.93 5.40
N ALA A 228 3.53 -3.01 5.63
CA ALA A 228 2.37 -2.97 6.52
C ALA A 228 2.73 -3.55 7.88
N CYS A 229 2.38 -2.83 8.94
CA CYS A 229 2.60 -3.24 10.32
C CYS A 229 1.27 -3.30 11.05
N ASN A 230 1.03 -4.39 11.78
CA ASN A 230 -0.12 -4.49 12.68
C ASN A 230 0.25 -3.99 14.08
N PHE A 231 -0.60 -3.10 14.59
CA PHE A 231 -0.59 -2.60 15.95
C PHE A 231 -1.90 -3.01 16.62
N HIS A 232 -1.82 -3.84 17.66
CA HIS A 232 -3.01 -4.42 18.27
C HIS A 232 -3.25 -3.87 19.67
N ASP A 233 -4.42 -3.29 19.89
CA ASP A 233 -4.92 -2.86 21.19
C ASP A 233 -5.79 -3.98 21.80
N GLU A 234 -5.12 -4.92 22.48
CA GLU A 234 -5.75 -6.09 23.09
C GLU A 234 -6.88 -5.69 24.06
N MET A 235 -6.63 -4.69 24.92
CA MET A 235 -7.58 -4.27 25.94
C MET A 235 -8.61 -3.25 25.43
N GLY A 236 -8.33 -2.59 24.31
CA GLY A 236 -9.17 -1.52 23.75
C GLY A 236 -9.09 -0.20 24.51
N THR A 237 -8.08 -0.03 25.38
CA THR A 237 -7.93 1.12 26.29
C THR A 237 -6.91 2.14 25.82
N LYS A 238 -6.20 1.88 24.72
CA LYS A 238 -5.21 2.78 24.12
C LYS A 238 -5.84 3.54 22.95
N VAL A 239 -5.35 3.31 21.73
CA VAL A 239 -5.93 3.84 20.49
C VAL A 239 -7.39 3.41 20.30
N GLY A 240 -7.80 2.28 20.86
CA GLY A 240 -9.18 1.83 20.88
C GLY A 240 -10.14 2.80 21.55
N ALA A 241 -9.66 3.65 22.47
CA ALA A 241 -10.47 4.62 23.19
C ALA A 241 -10.46 6.02 22.53
N LEU A 242 -9.64 6.23 21.50
CA LEU A 242 -9.53 7.53 20.84
C LEU A 242 -10.74 7.79 19.94
N GLN A 243 -11.20 9.05 19.93
CA GLN A 243 -12.17 9.51 18.95
C GLN A 243 -11.45 9.68 17.61
N LEU A 244 -11.97 9.00 16.59
CA LEU A 244 -11.43 9.09 15.24
C LEU A 244 -11.96 10.35 14.56
N SER A 245 -11.12 10.98 13.77
CA SER A 245 -11.46 12.12 12.92
C SER A 245 -10.74 11.98 11.60
N ALA A 246 -11.46 12.13 10.50
CA ALA A 246 -10.88 11.98 9.18
C ALA A 246 -9.88 13.12 8.93
N GLY A 247 -8.70 12.76 8.44
CA GLY A 247 -7.72 13.72 7.91
C GLY A 247 -8.15 14.30 6.57
N ASP A 248 -7.33 15.23 6.06
CA ASP A 248 -7.63 15.96 4.81
C ASP A 248 -7.82 15.02 3.60
N ASP A 249 -7.07 13.92 3.55
CA ASP A 249 -7.11 12.94 2.45
C ASP A 249 -8.15 11.83 2.62
N ALA A 250 -8.85 11.78 3.76
CA ALA A 250 -9.90 10.82 4.07
C ALA A 250 -11.29 11.48 4.04
N MET A 251 -12.25 10.87 3.35
CA MET A 251 -13.64 11.32 3.38
C MET A 251 -14.32 10.94 4.70
N ASN A 252 -14.05 9.73 5.17
CA ASN A 252 -14.62 9.16 6.38
C ASN A 252 -13.55 8.32 7.08
N VAL A 253 -13.66 8.19 8.40
CA VAL A 253 -12.86 7.27 9.20
C VAL A 253 -13.75 6.51 10.17
N LYS A 254 -13.51 5.21 10.37
CA LYS A 254 -14.24 4.42 11.36
C LYS A 254 -13.48 3.17 11.79
N TRP A 255 -13.86 2.66 12.96
CA TRP A 255 -13.68 1.26 13.29
C TRP A 255 -14.63 0.41 12.42
N CYS A 256 -14.07 -0.54 11.68
CA CYS A 256 -14.82 -1.50 10.89
C CYS A 256 -14.57 -2.91 11.45
N ASP A 257 -15.63 -3.68 11.63
CA ASP A 257 -15.50 -5.12 11.83
C ASP A 257 -14.85 -5.71 10.56
N ILE A 258 -13.86 -6.58 10.74
CA ILE A 258 -13.20 -7.24 9.61
C ILE A 258 -13.79 -8.62 9.36
N ASP A 259 -14.00 -8.94 8.09
CA ASP A 259 -14.46 -10.24 7.60
C ASP A 259 -14.01 -10.46 6.14
N GLY A 260 -14.19 -11.68 5.64
CA GLY A 260 -13.80 -12.08 4.29
C GLY A 260 -14.61 -11.47 3.15
N ASN A 261 -15.66 -10.69 3.44
CA ASN A 261 -16.47 -9.99 2.44
C ASN A 261 -16.05 -8.52 2.25
N MET A 262 -15.06 -8.04 3.00
CA MET A 262 -14.58 -6.67 2.89
C MET A 262 -14.04 -6.37 1.49
N LEU A 263 -14.57 -5.30 0.88
CA LEU A 263 -14.03 -4.69 -0.33
C LEU A 263 -13.09 -3.55 0.07
N LEU A 264 -11.78 -3.80 -0.04
CA LEU A 264 -10.74 -2.82 0.27
C LEU A 264 -9.95 -2.42 -0.99
N HIS A 265 -9.36 -1.22 -0.94
CA HIS A 265 -8.49 -0.70 -1.99
C HIS A 265 -7.29 -1.61 -2.27
N ALA A 266 -6.87 -1.70 -3.53
CA ALA A 266 -5.74 -2.52 -3.97
C ALA A 266 -5.86 -3.98 -3.47
N ASN A 267 -4.76 -4.57 -2.99
CA ASN A 267 -4.74 -5.90 -2.36
C ASN A 267 -4.81 -5.84 -0.82
N HIS A 268 -5.35 -4.76 -0.23
CA HIS A 268 -5.41 -4.60 1.23
C HIS A 268 -6.19 -5.73 1.91
N ALA A 269 -7.24 -6.27 1.29
CA ALA A 269 -8.01 -7.39 1.85
C ALA A 269 -7.13 -8.61 2.17
N THR A 270 -6.16 -8.94 1.31
CA THR A 270 -5.20 -10.03 1.54
C THR A 270 -4.27 -9.74 2.71
N ILE A 271 -3.86 -8.48 2.89
CA ILE A 271 -3.02 -8.06 4.01
C ILE A 271 -3.82 -8.17 5.33
N VAL A 272 -5.07 -7.71 5.34
CA VAL A 272 -5.96 -7.77 6.51
C VAL A 272 -6.33 -9.22 6.87
N GLU A 273 -6.54 -10.08 5.88
CA GLU A 273 -6.74 -11.52 6.09
C GLU A 273 -5.57 -12.14 6.87
N HIS A 274 -4.33 -11.76 6.50
CA HIS A 274 -3.13 -12.24 7.19
C HIS A 274 -3.10 -11.78 8.65
N VAL A 275 -3.51 -10.54 8.93
CA VAL A 275 -3.65 -10.03 10.30
C VAL A 275 -4.70 -10.83 11.09
N ALA A 276 -5.88 -11.06 10.50
CA ALA A 276 -6.94 -11.84 11.12
C ALA A 276 -6.47 -13.26 11.49
N LYS A 277 -5.76 -13.92 10.56
CA LYS A 277 -5.16 -15.25 10.79
C LYS A 277 -4.12 -15.23 11.91
N ARG A 278 -3.22 -14.24 11.94
CA ARG A 278 -2.18 -14.10 12.98
C ARG A 278 -2.80 -13.94 14.37
N LEU A 279 -3.86 -13.13 14.49
CA LEU A 279 -4.57 -12.89 15.75
C LEU A 279 -5.63 -13.96 16.06
N LYS A 280 -5.80 -14.97 15.20
CA LYS A 280 -6.83 -16.02 15.33
C LYS A 280 -8.26 -15.45 15.40
N ALA A 281 -8.49 -14.34 14.72
CA ALA A 281 -9.78 -13.70 14.61
C ALA A 281 -10.71 -14.44 13.62
N HIS A 282 -11.98 -14.06 13.63
CA HIS A 282 -12.89 -14.34 12.52
C HIS A 282 -12.36 -13.70 11.23
N TRP A 283 -12.57 -14.43 10.13
CA TRP A 283 -12.45 -14.00 8.75
C TRP A 283 -13.61 -14.65 7.99
#